data_AF-A0A9D0A813-F1
#
_entry.id   AF-A0A9D0A813-F1
#
_cell.length_a   1.000
_cell.length_b   1.000
_cell.length_c   1.000
_cell.angle_alpha   90.00
_cell.angle_beta   90.00
_cell.angle_gamma   90.00
#
_symmetry.space_group_name_H-M   'P 1'
#
loop_
_entity.id
_entity.type
_entity.pdbx_description
1 polymer ?
#
loop_
_entity_poly.entity_id
_entity_poly.type
_entity_poly.pdbx_seq_one_letter_code
_entity_poly.pdbx_strand_id
1 'polypeptide(L)'
;MDLWFQWGYRKSCTGFSRFIRYADDFVVCFKHEADARRFRVELEQRLNQFGLELALEKTKILEFGPQARRRAKQRGEKAETFDFLGFTHYCTTSRNGKVFTVGRKSISKRITAKLKLFKEWLRAHRTLPTAEIMETTANKLNGHYAYYGVTGNSKGIRMFYREVELLLFKWLGRRGKRDSLTFAKFKLLLQRFPLPRPRILVKLY
;
A
#
# COMPACT_ATOMS: atom_id res chain seq x y z
N MET A 1 9.38 7.94 -22.74
CA MET A 1 10.22 7.38 -21.65
C MET A 1 10.56 5.91 -21.87
N ASP A 2 9.55 5.04 -21.98
CA ASP A 2 9.76 3.57 -22.01
C ASP A 2 10.64 3.09 -23.17
N LEU A 3 10.42 3.61 -24.39
CA LEU A 3 11.22 3.27 -25.57
C LEU A 3 12.69 3.72 -25.43
N TRP A 4 12.92 4.90 -24.88
CA TRP A 4 14.28 5.41 -24.62
C TRP A 4 15.02 4.53 -23.62
N PHE A 5 14.35 4.10 -22.54
CA PHE A 5 14.94 3.16 -21.60
C PHE A 5 15.22 1.81 -22.27
N GLN A 6 14.23 1.21 -22.95
CA GLN A 6 14.35 -0.14 -23.50
C GLN A 6 15.39 -0.22 -24.62
N TRP A 7 15.43 0.75 -25.53
CA TRP A 7 16.22 0.65 -26.76
C TRP A 7 17.56 1.40 -26.68
N GLY A 8 17.67 2.39 -25.79
CA GLY A 8 18.89 3.15 -25.54
C GLY A 8 19.55 2.75 -24.21
N TYR A 9 19.01 3.25 -23.11
CA TYR A 9 19.67 3.20 -21.79
C TYR A 9 19.99 1.78 -21.32
N ARG A 10 19.06 0.83 -21.52
CA ARG A 10 19.22 -0.56 -21.09
C ARG A 10 20.43 -1.24 -21.73
N LYS A 11 20.79 -0.88 -22.96
CA LYS A 11 21.94 -1.46 -23.67
C LYS A 11 23.28 -0.99 -23.11
N SER A 12 23.31 0.20 -22.49
CA SER A 12 24.53 0.73 -21.85
C SER A 12 24.65 0.33 -20.38
N CYS A 13 23.67 -0.38 -19.82
CA CYS A 13 23.75 -0.92 -18.46
C CYS A 13 24.73 -2.11 -18.41
N THR A 14 25.54 -2.16 -17.36
CA THR A 14 26.52 -3.24 -17.15
C THR A 14 25.94 -4.45 -16.42
N GLY A 15 24.69 -4.34 -15.96
CA GLY A 15 23.99 -5.41 -15.27
C GLY A 15 22.48 -5.38 -15.49
N PHE A 16 21.77 -6.18 -14.69
CA PHE A 16 20.31 -6.23 -14.75
C PHE A 16 19.69 -4.84 -14.58
N SER A 17 18.77 -4.49 -15.47
CA SER A 17 17.97 -3.28 -15.38
C SER A 17 16.52 -3.55 -15.75
N ARG A 18 15.59 -2.92 -15.02
CA ARG A 18 14.14 -3.07 -15.25
C ARG A 18 13.41 -1.78 -14.97
N PHE A 19 12.57 -1.37 -15.91
CA PHE A 19 11.72 -0.19 -15.80
C PHE A 19 10.28 -0.64 -15.54
N ILE A 20 9.65 -0.08 -14.51
CA ILE A 20 8.26 -0.36 -14.12
C ILE A 20 7.55 0.98 -14.00
N ARG A 21 6.52 1.22 -14.81
CA ARG A 21 5.78 2.49 -14.83
C ARG A 21 4.28 2.26 -14.74
N TYR A 22 3.61 3.20 -14.09
CA TYR A 22 2.17 3.31 -14.02
C TYR A 22 1.78 4.79 -14.12
N ALA A 23 1.18 5.16 -15.26
CA ALA A 23 0.98 6.57 -15.64
C ALA A 23 2.30 7.36 -15.51
N ASP A 24 2.34 8.33 -14.59
CA ASP A 24 3.50 9.21 -14.35
C ASP A 24 4.46 8.69 -13.27
N ASP A 25 4.04 7.71 -12.46
CA ASP A 25 4.84 7.12 -11.39
C ASP A 25 5.65 5.92 -11.91
N PHE A 26 6.95 5.87 -11.62
CA PHE A 26 7.81 4.79 -12.09
C PHE A 26 8.92 4.43 -11.09
N VAL A 27 9.31 3.16 -11.13
CA VAL A 27 10.44 2.60 -10.41
C VAL A 27 11.38 1.95 -11.41
N VAL A 28 12.67 2.26 -11.30
CA VAL A 28 13.71 1.66 -12.14
C VAL A 28 14.68 0.91 -11.25
N CYS A 29 14.86 -0.38 -11.53
CA CYS A 29 15.75 -1.25 -10.81
C CYS A 29 17.05 -1.41 -11.59
N PHE A 30 18.18 -1.33 -10.89
CA PHE A 30 19.52 -1.55 -11.43
C PHE A 30 20.30 -2.51 -10.54
N LYS A 31 21.17 -3.35 -11.14
CA LYS A 31 22.12 -4.19 -10.41
C LYS A 31 23.26 -3.37 -9.82
N HIS A 32 23.73 -2.36 -10.56
CA HIS A 32 24.88 -1.54 -10.20
C HIS A 32 24.46 -0.11 -9.89
N GLU A 33 25.04 0.45 -8.83
CA GLU A 33 24.73 1.83 -8.40
C GLU A 33 25.18 2.87 -9.43
N ALA A 34 26.31 2.63 -10.12
CA ALA A 34 26.80 3.49 -11.19
C ALA A 34 25.75 3.68 -12.30
N ASP A 35 25.09 2.58 -12.72
CA ASP A 35 24.00 2.63 -13.70
C ASP A 35 22.79 3.40 -13.16
N ALA A 36 22.48 3.33 -11.85
CA ALA A 36 21.38 4.10 -11.26
C ALA A 36 21.69 5.60 -11.20
N ARG A 37 22.93 5.97 -10.86
CA ARG A 37 23.38 7.37 -10.79
C ARG A 37 23.43 8.01 -12.17
N ARG A 38 23.99 7.32 -13.17
CA ARG A 38 23.97 7.77 -14.56
C ARG A 38 22.54 7.95 -15.07
N PHE A 39 21.64 7.01 -14.73
CA PHE A 39 20.25 7.08 -15.15
C PHE A 39 19.56 8.34 -14.63
N ARG A 40 19.82 8.73 -13.38
CA ARG A 40 19.26 9.96 -12.79
C ARG A 40 19.65 11.20 -13.58
N VAL A 41 20.92 11.32 -13.99
CA VAL A 41 21.43 12.47 -14.75
C VAL A 41 20.83 12.50 -16.15
N GLU A 42 20.85 11.38 -16.87
CA GLU A 42 20.29 11.31 -18.23
C GLU A 42 18.75 11.45 -18.23
N LEU A 43 18.08 11.00 -17.18
CA LEU A 43 16.63 11.16 -17.00
C LEU A 43 16.24 12.64 -16.93
N GLU A 44 16.97 13.44 -16.17
CA GLU A 44 16.73 14.88 -16.04
C GLU A 44 16.87 15.58 -17.40
N GLN A 45 17.97 15.31 -18.12
CA GLN A 45 18.17 15.81 -19.48
C GLN A 45 17.04 15.37 -20.42
N ARG A 46 16.61 14.11 -20.31
CA ARG A 46 15.56 13.56 -21.15
C ARG A 46 14.20 14.20 -20.87
N LEU A 47 13.85 14.45 -19.61
CA LEU A 47 12.59 15.10 -19.25
C LEU A 47 12.57 16.57 -19.71
N ASN A 48 13.68 17.27 -19.58
CA ASN A 48 13.82 18.66 -20.04
C ASN A 48 13.56 18.78 -21.57
N GLN A 49 13.95 17.79 -22.38
CA GLN A 49 13.64 17.76 -23.82
C GLN A 49 12.14 17.74 -24.13
N PHE A 50 11.30 17.29 -23.19
CA PHE A 50 9.84 17.28 -23.32
C PHE A 50 9.17 18.38 -22.49
N GLY A 51 9.93 19.35 -21.97
CA GLY A 51 9.41 20.42 -21.12
C GLY A 51 8.90 19.93 -19.76
N LEU A 52 9.41 18.79 -19.28
CA LEU A 52 9.06 18.22 -17.98
C LEU A 52 10.24 18.37 -17.01
N GLU A 53 9.95 18.71 -15.77
CA GLU A 53 10.96 18.77 -14.71
C GLU A 53 10.90 17.55 -13.79
N LEU A 54 12.06 17.06 -13.37
CA LEU A 54 12.16 15.98 -12.41
C LEU A 54 11.88 16.52 -11.01
N ALA A 55 10.89 15.95 -10.31
CA ALA A 55 10.65 16.27 -8.91
C ALA A 55 11.78 15.69 -8.05
N LEU A 56 12.84 16.47 -7.81
CA LEU A 56 14.04 16.07 -7.08
C LEU A 56 13.73 15.60 -5.66
N GLU A 57 12.75 16.22 -5.00
CA GLU A 57 12.30 15.84 -3.66
C GLU A 57 11.62 14.46 -3.59
N LYS A 58 11.02 14.03 -4.71
CA LYS A 58 10.34 12.74 -4.82
C LYS A 58 11.27 11.64 -5.34
N THR A 59 12.36 12.02 -6.02
CA THR A 59 13.24 11.10 -6.70
C THR A 59 14.41 10.70 -5.80
N LYS A 60 14.41 9.45 -5.36
CA LYS A 60 15.45 8.89 -4.49
C LYS A 60 16.10 7.65 -5.11
N ILE A 61 17.43 7.60 -5.03
CA ILE A 61 18.18 6.35 -5.23
C ILE A 61 18.28 5.68 -3.86
N LEU A 62 17.94 4.40 -3.81
CA LEU A 62 17.93 3.61 -2.58
C LEU A 62 18.49 2.23 -2.85
N GLU A 63 19.12 1.64 -1.83
CA GLU A 63 19.59 0.26 -1.92
C GLU A 63 18.43 -0.70 -1.61
N PHE A 64 18.16 -1.64 -2.53
CA PHE A 64 17.10 -2.63 -2.36
C PHE A 64 17.54 -4.02 -2.81
N GLY A 65 17.02 -5.05 -2.15
CA GLY A 65 17.28 -6.44 -2.51
C GLY A 65 18.03 -7.24 -1.43
N PRO A 66 18.44 -8.49 -1.75
CA PRO A 66 19.09 -9.38 -0.79
C PRO A 66 20.38 -8.80 -0.19
N GLN A 67 21.21 -8.16 -1.03
CA GLN A 67 22.48 -7.56 -0.61
C GLN A 67 22.25 -6.32 0.27
N ALA A 68 21.29 -5.46 -0.08
CA ALA A 68 20.92 -4.31 0.72
C ALA A 68 20.46 -4.74 2.13
N ARG A 69 19.63 -5.79 2.22
CA ARG A 69 19.20 -6.37 3.50
C ARG A 69 20.36 -6.94 4.31
N ARG A 70 21.30 -7.64 3.67
CA ARG A 70 22.49 -8.19 4.35
C ARG A 70 23.37 -7.08 4.90
N ARG A 71 23.68 -6.05 4.10
CA ARG A 71 24.49 -4.90 4.50
C ARG A 71 23.83 -4.09 5.63
N ALA A 72 22.53 -3.81 5.53
CA ALA A 72 21.79 -3.15 6.60
C ALA A 72 21.86 -3.95 7.91
N LYS A 73 21.67 -5.28 7.85
CA LYS A 73 21.80 -6.15 9.04
C LYS A 73 23.21 -6.11 9.65
N GLN A 74 24.26 -6.09 8.83
CA GLN A 74 25.64 -5.98 9.30
C GLN A 74 25.91 -4.66 10.02
N ARG A 75 25.23 -3.57 9.61
CA ARG A 75 25.29 -2.26 10.25
C ARG A 75 24.34 -2.09 11.45
N GLY A 76 23.54 -3.11 11.78
CA GLY A 76 22.51 -2.99 12.82
C GLY A 76 21.28 -2.15 12.40
N GLU A 77 21.12 -1.88 11.11
CA GLU A 77 20.08 -1.03 10.53
C GLU A 77 18.97 -1.83 9.85
N LYS A 78 17.87 -1.15 9.52
CA LYS A 78 16.84 -1.69 8.65
C LYS A 78 17.14 -1.34 7.19
N ALA A 79 16.91 -2.29 6.30
CA ALA A 79 16.96 -2.03 4.87
C ALA A 79 15.95 -0.94 4.48
N GLU A 80 16.31 -0.15 3.46
CA GLU A 80 15.44 0.90 2.96
C GLU A 80 14.12 0.35 2.42
N THR A 81 13.10 1.21 2.47
CA THR A 81 11.76 0.93 1.97
C THR A 81 11.31 2.07 1.07
N PHE A 82 10.43 1.77 0.13
CA PHE A 82 9.87 2.80 -0.75
C PHE A 82 8.38 2.58 -0.97
N ASP A 83 7.68 3.67 -1.25
CA ASP A 83 6.25 3.66 -1.54
C ASP A 83 6.05 3.65 -3.06
N PHE A 84 5.22 2.73 -3.56
CA PHE A 84 4.83 2.67 -4.97
C PHE A 84 3.44 2.05 -5.08
N LEU A 85 2.56 2.62 -5.91
CA LEU A 85 1.19 2.14 -6.13
C LEU A 85 0.39 1.86 -4.85
N GLY A 86 0.52 2.73 -3.85
CA GLY A 86 -0.22 2.60 -2.59
C GLY A 86 0.36 1.59 -1.60
N PHE A 87 1.50 0.96 -1.90
CA PHE A 87 2.18 0.02 -1.01
C PHE A 87 3.57 0.49 -0.64
N THR A 88 3.93 0.30 0.63
CA THR A 88 5.33 0.31 1.06
C THR A 88 5.95 -1.05 0.74
N HIS A 89 6.97 -1.02 -0.11
CA HIS A 89 7.80 -2.16 -0.50
C HIS A 89 9.00 -2.24 0.43
N TYR A 90 9.28 -3.44 0.96
CA TYR A 90 10.37 -3.66 1.89
C TYR A 90 11.04 -5.01 1.68
N CYS A 91 12.32 -5.10 2.04
CA CYS A 91 13.06 -6.35 1.97
C CYS A 91 12.64 -7.30 3.10
N THR A 92 12.22 -8.52 2.74
CA THR A 92 11.85 -9.55 3.71
C THR A 92 12.27 -10.93 3.22
N THR A 93 11.82 -11.97 3.92
CA THR A 93 12.02 -13.37 3.53
C THR A 93 10.69 -14.09 3.49
N SER A 94 10.67 -15.24 2.81
CA SER A 94 9.60 -16.22 2.85
C SER A 94 9.23 -16.58 4.29
N ARG A 95 8.05 -17.21 4.48
CA ARG A 95 7.56 -17.61 5.81
C ARG A 95 8.54 -18.49 6.59
N ASN A 96 9.29 -19.35 5.88
CA ASN A 96 10.33 -20.21 6.47
C ASN A 96 11.69 -19.51 6.64
N GLY A 97 11.81 -18.23 6.30
CA GLY A 97 13.04 -17.45 6.46
C GLY A 97 14.13 -17.67 5.41
N LYS A 98 13.96 -18.65 4.50
CA LYS A 98 15.04 -19.12 3.63
C LYS A 98 15.24 -18.29 2.36
N VAL A 99 14.16 -17.83 1.74
CA VAL A 99 14.21 -17.19 0.43
C VAL A 99 13.94 -15.70 0.58
N PHE A 100 14.74 -14.85 -0.07
CA PHE A 100 14.46 -13.42 -0.12
C PHE A 100 13.11 -13.16 -0.80
N THR A 101 12.33 -12.22 -0.29
CA THR A 101 11.06 -11.81 -0.90
C THR A 101 10.85 -10.32 -0.70
N VAL A 102 10.13 -9.71 -1.64
CA VAL A 102 9.66 -8.33 -1.49
C VAL A 102 8.36 -8.35 -0.69
N GLY A 103 8.39 -7.77 0.50
CA GLY A 103 7.21 -7.55 1.33
C GLY A 103 6.44 -6.32 0.85
N ARG A 104 5.12 -6.37 0.96
CA ARG A 104 4.23 -5.25 0.66
C ARG A 104 3.29 -5.03 1.83
N LYS A 105 3.17 -3.78 2.27
CA LYS A 105 2.16 -3.35 3.23
C LYS A 105 1.46 -2.10 2.71
N SER A 106 0.19 -1.92 3.04
CA SER A 106 -0.49 -0.64 2.76
C SER A 106 0.27 0.52 3.39
N ILE A 107 0.36 1.64 2.69
CA ILE A 107 0.97 2.87 3.23
C ILE A 107 0.13 3.34 4.42
N SER A 108 0.75 3.45 5.60
CA SER A 108 0.05 3.79 6.85
C SER A 108 -0.74 5.09 6.74
N LYS A 109 -0.16 6.13 6.12
CA LYS A 109 -0.83 7.43 5.90
C LYS A 109 -2.12 7.29 5.08
N ARG A 110 -2.13 6.45 4.05
CA ARG A 110 -3.32 6.18 3.22
C ARG A 110 -4.39 5.42 4.00
N ILE A 111 -3.99 4.47 4.85
CA ILE A 111 -4.93 3.76 5.73
C ILE A 111 -5.59 4.73 6.71
N THR A 112 -4.80 5.57 7.38
CA THR A 112 -5.31 6.58 8.31
C THR A 112 -6.28 7.54 7.62
N ALA A 113 -5.92 8.04 6.43
CA ALA A 113 -6.79 8.92 5.65
C ALA A 113 -8.12 8.22 5.29
N LYS A 114 -8.08 6.96 4.84
CA LYS A 114 -9.29 6.20 4.50
C LYS A 114 -10.19 5.95 5.71
N LEU A 115 -9.62 5.64 6.87
CA LEU A 115 -10.39 5.49 8.12
C LEU A 115 -10.99 6.81 8.59
N LYS A 116 -10.27 7.94 8.42
CA LYS A 116 -10.80 9.28 8.69
C LYS A 116 -12.02 9.58 7.81
N LEU A 117 -11.93 9.34 6.50
CA LEU A 117 -13.04 9.50 5.56
C LEU A 117 -14.23 8.60 5.93
N PHE A 118 -13.97 7.35 6.31
CA PHE A 118 -15.05 6.45 6.76
C PHE A 118 -15.73 6.95 8.03
N LYS A 119 -14.96 7.45 9.00
CA LYS A 119 -15.48 8.06 10.23
C LYS A 119 -16.32 9.30 9.93
N GLU A 120 -15.88 10.17 9.03
CA GLU A 120 -16.61 11.37 8.61
C GLU A 120 -17.93 11.00 7.92
N TRP A 121 -17.87 10.03 7.01
CA TRP A 121 -19.07 9.49 6.36
C TRP A 121 -20.06 8.91 7.38
N LEU A 122 -19.60 8.10 8.35
CA LEU A 122 -20.45 7.57 9.43
C LEU A 122 -21.08 8.68 10.26
N ARG A 123 -20.32 9.75 10.57
CA ARG A 123 -20.82 10.88 11.36
C ARG A 123 -21.95 11.61 10.62
N ALA A 124 -21.79 11.82 9.32
CA ALA A 124 -22.78 12.50 8.47
C ALA A 124 -24.04 11.65 8.23
N HIS A 125 -23.88 10.33 8.09
CA HIS A 125 -24.96 9.42 7.70
C HIS A 125 -25.49 8.56 8.86
N ARG A 126 -25.19 8.93 10.10
CA ARG A 126 -25.53 8.15 11.31
C ARG A 126 -27.04 7.93 11.49
N THR A 127 -27.88 8.76 10.89
CA THR A 127 -29.34 8.68 10.98
C THR A 127 -29.94 7.72 9.96
N LEU A 128 -29.18 7.27 8.96
CA LEU A 128 -29.67 6.33 7.95
C LEU A 128 -30.13 5.01 8.58
N PRO A 129 -31.02 4.26 7.89
CA PRO A 129 -31.34 2.89 8.27
C PRO A 129 -30.09 2.04 8.46
N THR A 130 -30.09 1.19 9.50
CA THR A 130 -28.91 0.39 9.83
C THR A 130 -28.51 -0.53 8.68
N ALA A 131 -29.47 -1.08 7.94
CA ALA A 131 -29.21 -1.90 6.76
C ALA A 131 -28.36 -1.17 5.71
N GLU A 132 -28.71 0.08 5.38
CA GLU A 132 -27.97 0.89 4.41
C GLU A 132 -26.55 1.23 4.89
N ILE A 133 -26.38 1.53 6.19
CA ILE A 133 -25.06 1.78 6.77
C ILE A 133 -24.19 0.52 6.64
N MET A 134 -24.76 -0.65 6.94
CA MET A 134 -24.06 -1.92 6.92
C MET A 134 -23.70 -2.34 5.48
N GLU A 135 -24.62 -2.20 4.53
CA GLU A 135 -24.40 -2.46 3.11
C GLU A 135 -23.30 -1.56 2.53
N THR A 136 -23.40 -0.26 2.79
CA THR A 136 -22.38 0.70 2.33
C THR A 136 -21.02 0.40 2.95
N THR A 137 -20.98 -0.03 4.22
CA THR A 137 -19.74 -0.45 4.88
C THR A 137 -19.17 -1.70 4.23
N ALA A 138 -20.00 -2.69 3.90
CA ALA A 138 -19.58 -3.88 3.18
C ALA A 138 -18.97 -3.54 1.81
N ASN A 139 -19.59 -2.64 1.05
CA ASN A 139 -19.07 -2.16 -0.23
C ASN A 139 -17.72 -1.46 -0.07
N LYS A 140 -17.56 -0.58 0.93
CA LYS A 140 -16.28 0.09 1.22
C LYS A 140 -15.17 -0.88 1.62
N LEU A 141 -15.50 -1.93 2.39
CA LEU A 141 -14.57 -3.01 2.75
C LEU A 141 -14.17 -3.84 1.53
N ASN A 142 -15.14 -4.26 0.71
CA ASN A 142 -14.88 -4.99 -0.53
C ASN A 142 -13.95 -4.21 -1.46
N GLY A 143 -14.20 -2.91 -1.69
CA GLY A 143 -13.31 -2.06 -2.47
C GLY A 143 -11.91 -1.91 -1.85
N HIS A 144 -11.80 -1.92 -0.52
CA HIS A 144 -10.49 -1.94 0.15
C HIS A 144 -9.76 -3.26 -0.10
N TYR A 145 -10.43 -4.40 -0.03
CA TYR A 145 -9.80 -5.70 -0.28
C TYR A 145 -9.44 -5.90 -1.75
N ALA A 146 -10.28 -5.42 -2.68
CA ALA A 146 -10.00 -5.48 -4.12
C ALA A 146 -8.63 -4.87 -4.47
N TYR A 147 -8.29 -3.76 -3.81
CA TYR A 147 -7.01 -3.08 -4.03
C TYR A 147 -5.88 -3.59 -3.14
N TYR A 148 -6.11 -3.66 -1.82
CA TYR A 148 -5.05 -3.94 -0.84
C TYR A 148 -4.90 -5.41 -0.45
N GLY A 149 -5.81 -6.29 -0.92
CA GLY A 149 -5.80 -7.72 -0.71
C GLY A 149 -4.74 -8.45 -1.53
N VAL A 150 -3.48 -8.08 -1.40
CA VAL A 150 -2.35 -8.67 -2.11
C VAL A 150 -1.48 -9.53 -1.17
N THR A 151 -0.76 -10.51 -1.73
CA THR A 151 0.17 -11.33 -0.94
C THR A 151 1.14 -10.47 -0.13
N GLY A 152 1.27 -10.79 1.17
CA GLY A 152 2.12 -10.05 2.11
C GLY A 152 1.37 -9.02 2.95
N ASN A 153 0.22 -8.52 2.50
CA ASN A 153 -0.52 -7.44 3.18
C ASN A 153 -1.68 -7.90 4.07
N SER A 154 -1.74 -9.20 4.42
CA SER A 154 -2.86 -9.76 5.19
C SER A 154 -3.05 -9.09 6.56
N LYS A 155 -1.96 -8.66 7.21
CA LYS A 155 -2.00 -7.91 8.47
C LYS A 155 -2.65 -6.54 8.29
N GLY A 156 -2.34 -5.84 7.20
CA GLY A 156 -2.89 -4.51 6.89
C GLY A 156 -4.40 -4.53 6.71
N ILE A 157 -4.91 -5.45 5.87
CA ILE A 157 -6.36 -5.56 5.62
C ILE A 157 -7.14 -6.03 6.86
N ARG A 158 -6.54 -6.87 7.72
CA ARG A 158 -7.16 -7.27 9.00
C ARG A 158 -7.24 -6.12 9.99
N MET A 159 -6.18 -5.30 10.07
CA MET A 159 -6.18 -4.10 10.91
C MET A 159 -7.27 -3.13 10.43
N PHE A 160 -7.32 -2.84 9.13
CA PHE A 160 -8.34 -1.96 8.56
C PHE A 160 -9.77 -2.42 8.88
N TYR A 161 -10.06 -3.71 8.73
CA TYR A 161 -11.35 -4.30 9.09
C TYR A 161 -11.70 -4.11 10.56
N ARG A 162 -10.76 -4.37 11.48
CA ARG A 162 -10.97 -4.17 12.91
C ARG A 162 -11.29 -2.72 13.25
N GLU A 163 -10.55 -1.77 12.67
CA GLU A 163 -10.80 -0.33 12.88
C GLU A 163 -12.18 0.08 12.34
N VAL A 164 -12.60 -0.47 11.21
CA VAL A 164 -13.96 -0.26 10.67
C VAL A 164 -15.02 -0.81 11.62
N GLU A 165 -14.86 -2.02 12.16
CA GLU A 165 -15.77 -2.59 13.15
C GLU A 165 -15.86 -1.72 14.42
N LEU A 166 -14.73 -1.24 14.94
CA LEU A 166 -14.69 -0.36 16.11
C LEU A 166 -15.37 0.99 15.85
N LEU A 167 -15.16 1.58 14.66
CA LEU A 167 -15.83 2.82 14.27
C LEU A 167 -17.35 2.61 14.14
N LEU A 168 -17.79 1.51 13.54
CA LEU A 168 -19.20 1.15 13.46
C LEU A 168 -19.82 1.01 14.85
N PHE A 169 -19.20 0.22 15.73
CA PHE A 169 -19.69 0.01 17.09
C PHE A 169 -19.86 1.36 17.82
N LYS A 170 -18.84 2.21 17.74
CA LYS A 170 -18.84 3.53 18.37
C LYS A 170 -19.94 4.46 17.83
N TRP A 171 -20.12 4.53 16.52
CA TRP A 171 -21.05 5.50 15.92
C TRP A 171 -22.49 5.02 15.88
N LEU A 172 -22.74 3.72 15.72
CA LEU A 172 -24.09 3.15 15.88
C LEU A 172 -24.57 3.28 17.32
N GLY A 173 -23.68 3.09 18.31
CA GLY A 173 -24.01 3.28 19.72
C GLY A 173 -24.37 4.72 20.09
N ARG A 174 -24.01 5.70 19.25
CA ARG A 174 -24.36 7.12 19.43
C ARG A 174 -25.73 7.50 18.87
N ARG A 175 -26.47 6.58 18.26
CA ARG A 175 -27.81 6.82 17.71
C ARG A 175 -28.92 6.77 18.77
N GLY A 176 -28.70 5.99 19.83
CA GLY A 176 -29.68 5.76 20.88
C GLY A 176 -29.28 6.37 22.22
N LYS A 177 -29.99 5.99 23.27
CA LYS A 177 -29.61 6.31 24.65
C LYS A 177 -28.20 5.78 24.94
N ARG A 178 -27.48 6.46 25.84
CA ARG A 178 -26.17 6.03 26.32
C ARG A 178 -26.23 4.55 26.74
N ASP A 179 -25.23 3.78 26.34
CA ASP A 179 -25.06 2.34 26.63
C ASP A 179 -26.16 1.40 26.10
N SER A 180 -27.04 1.87 25.21
CA SER A 180 -28.07 1.03 24.58
C SER A 180 -27.51 -0.08 23.68
N LEU A 181 -26.38 0.18 23.01
CA LEU A 181 -25.68 -0.78 22.16
C LEU A 181 -24.47 -1.38 22.89
N THR A 182 -24.67 -2.55 23.49
CA THR A 182 -23.58 -3.35 24.06
C THR A 182 -22.82 -4.11 22.96
N PHE A 183 -21.61 -4.57 23.27
CA PHE A 183 -20.83 -5.37 22.32
C PHE A 183 -21.54 -6.68 21.94
N ALA A 184 -22.29 -7.29 22.87
CA ALA A 184 -23.12 -8.47 22.58
C ALA A 184 -24.21 -8.17 21.55
N LYS A 185 -24.95 -7.07 21.71
CA LYS A 185 -25.94 -6.62 20.71
C LYS A 185 -25.29 -6.28 19.38
N PHE A 186 -24.10 -5.69 19.40
CA PHE A 186 -23.34 -5.41 18.18
C PHE A 186 -22.91 -6.70 17.46
N LYS A 187 -22.53 -7.75 18.17
CA LYS A 187 -22.28 -9.07 17.54
C LYS A 187 -23.54 -9.64 16.88
N LEU A 188 -24.71 -9.54 17.52
CA LEU A 188 -25.98 -9.95 16.90
C LEU A 188 -26.28 -9.12 15.64
N LEU A 189 -25.98 -7.83 15.65
CA LEU A 189 -26.08 -6.98 14.46
C LEU A 189 -25.17 -7.49 13.32
N LEU A 190 -23.92 -7.82 13.63
CA LEU A 190 -22.98 -8.36 12.65
C LEU A 190 -23.36 -9.77 12.15
N GLN A 191 -24.13 -10.54 12.92
CA GLN A 191 -24.71 -11.80 12.45
C GLN A 191 -25.85 -11.56 11.46
N ARG A 192 -26.70 -10.56 11.72
CA ARG A 192 -27.80 -10.17 10.82
C ARG A 192 -27.30 -9.49 9.53
N PHE A 193 -26.28 -8.64 9.64
CA PHE A 193 -25.67 -7.91 8.53
C PHE A 193 -24.17 -8.21 8.47
N PRO A 194 -23.79 -9.38 7.94
CA PRO A 194 -22.39 -9.82 7.93
C PRO A 194 -21.52 -8.92 7.06
N LEU A 195 -20.43 -8.44 7.65
CA LEU A 195 -19.40 -7.69 6.92
C LEU A 195 -18.43 -8.66 6.21
N PRO A 196 -17.96 -8.30 5.00
CA PRO A 196 -17.02 -9.13 4.26
C PRO A 196 -15.69 -9.25 5.02
N ARG A 197 -15.23 -10.49 5.19
CA ARG A 197 -14.00 -10.79 5.91
C ARG A 197 -12.76 -10.43 5.06
N PRO A 198 -11.65 -10.00 5.70
CA PRO A 198 -10.41 -9.71 4.99
C PRO A 198 -9.88 -10.95 4.26
N ARG A 199 -9.65 -10.82 2.95
CA ARG A 199 -9.11 -11.89 2.11
C ARG A 199 -8.01 -11.37 1.18
N ILE A 200 -7.02 -12.22 0.91
CA ILE A 200 -6.06 -11.98 -0.17
C ILE A 200 -6.75 -12.39 -1.48
N LEU A 201 -6.85 -11.45 -2.42
CA LEU A 201 -7.47 -11.63 -3.73
C LEU A 201 -6.43 -11.80 -4.84
N VAL A 202 -5.25 -11.19 -4.69
CA VAL A 202 -4.19 -11.24 -5.70
C VAL A 202 -2.94 -11.90 -5.15
N LYS A 203 -2.49 -12.96 -5.82
CA LYS A 203 -1.21 -13.60 -5.55
C LYS A 203 -0.12 -12.96 -6.42
N LEU A 204 0.90 -12.40 -5.77
CA LEU A 204 2.04 -11.76 -6.47
C LEU A 204 3.22 -12.71 -6.69
N TYR A 205 3.13 -13.92 -6.15
CA TYR A 205 4.05 -15.04 -6.25
C TYR A 205 3.34 -16.29 -5.72
#